data_AF-A0AAW7U5C8-F1
#
_entry.id   AF-A0AAW7U5C8-F1
#
_cell.length_a   1.000
_cell.length_b   1.000
_cell.length_c   1.000
_cell.angle_alpha   90.00
_cell.angle_beta   90.00
_cell.angle_gamma   90.00
#
_symmetry.space_group_name_H-M   'P 1'
#
loop_
_entity.id
_entity.type
_entity.pdbx_description
1 polymer ?
#
loop_
_entity_poly.entity_id
_entity_poly.type
_entity_poly.pdbx_seq_one_letter_code
_entity_poly.pdbx_strand_id
1 'polypeptide(L)'
;MMEVDKFKDFFCNFRMLRERVMNQSNFQQQFVKFYDEFRCLYEKQPEQKAKAEIDYSINLDASELKKFLDAYRERDDALFRAGMQMNLWQFVRIGRSELKNCEVLGWLMDEKGDHGLGKCFLLDLLKFIDKENRLGLVIDYLRYEPYATQFEICQYGNISERIDIVIKSRSTCLFLEAKVDANEAINQHNSQLRRYWERLNKETASQKHLLFLTKNKQLPHDTLLHDKVILLSWQEIAKCLRQTISSYSHYSPYQQVIFNQLANHFASL
;
A
#
# COMPACT_ATOMS: atom_id res chain seq x y z
N MET A 1 16.21 25.50 -6.64
CA MET A 1 15.32 24.88 -7.65
C MET A 1 16.14 24.54 -8.89
N MET A 2 17.05 23.56 -8.79
CA MET A 2 17.93 23.18 -9.92
C MET A 2 18.58 21.78 -9.75
N GLU A 3 17.84 20.80 -9.21
CA GLU A 3 18.34 19.42 -9.06
C GLU A 3 17.36 18.32 -9.50
N VAL A 4 16.06 18.62 -9.64
CA VAL A 4 15.04 17.62 -10.00
C VAL A 4 15.10 17.25 -11.49
N ASP A 5 15.47 18.19 -12.36
CA ASP A 5 15.49 17.95 -13.82
C ASP A 5 16.64 17.04 -14.25
N LYS A 6 17.80 17.11 -13.58
CA LYS A 6 18.96 16.23 -13.87
C LYS A 6 18.66 14.75 -13.58
N PHE A 7 17.83 14.46 -12.58
CA PHE A 7 17.45 13.08 -12.28
C PHE A 7 16.41 12.53 -13.27
N LYS A 8 15.48 13.36 -13.75
CA LYS A 8 14.55 12.96 -14.81
C LYS A 8 15.28 12.60 -16.09
N ASP A 9 16.25 13.42 -16.50
CA ASP A 9 17.04 13.17 -17.69
C ASP A 9 17.88 11.89 -17.56
N PHE A 10 18.43 11.62 -16.38
CA PHE A 10 19.17 10.39 -16.13
C PHE A 10 18.30 9.14 -16.33
N PHE A 11 17.10 9.09 -15.74
CA PHE A 11 16.24 7.91 -15.85
C PHE A 11 15.60 7.74 -17.23
N CYS A 12 15.32 8.85 -17.93
CA CYS A 12 14.89 8.80 -19.33
C CYS A 12 16.00 8.25 -20.25
N ASN A 13 17.23 8.74 -20.10
CA ASN A 13 18.36 8.25 -20.88
C ASN A 13 18.68 6.78 -20.56
N PHE A 14 18.60 6.38 -19.28
CA PHE A 14 18.83 5.00 -18.85
C PHE A 14 17.77 4.03 -19.42
N ARG A 15 16.51 4.45 -19.46
CA ARG A 15 15.41 3.66 -20.05
C ARG A 15 15.58 3.49 -21.56
N MET A 16 15.95 4.57 -22.27
CA MET A 16 16.22 4.53 -23.71
C MET A 16 17.45 3.68 -24.06
N LEU A 17 18.49 3.71 -23.22
CA LEU A 17 19.65 2.82 -23.37
C LEU A 17 19.24 1.36 -23.18
N ARG A 18 18.49 1.05 -22.13
CA ARG A 18 18.02 -0.30 -21.83
C ARG A 18 17.16 -0.88 -22.97
N GLU A 19 16.28 -0.08 -23.56
CA GLU A 19 15.44 -0.48 -24.68
C GLU A 19 16.22 -0.68 -25.99
N ARG A 20 17.28 0.11 -26.23
CA ARG A 20 18.17 -0.08 -27.39
C ARG A 20 19.11 -1.29 -27.26
N VAL A 21 19.50 -1.62 -26.04
CA VAL A 21 20.60 -2.56 -25.76
C VAL A 21 20.14 -4.02 -25.61
N MET A 22 18.88 -4.27 -25.24
CA MET A 22 18.33 -5.62 -25.07
C MET A 22 18.15 -6.40 -26.39
N ASN A 23 18.45 -5.80 -27.55
CA ASN A 23 18.33 -6.43 -28.87
C ASN A 23 19.67 -6.82 -29.53
N GLN A 24 20.81 -6.77 -28.83
CA GLN A 24 22.09 -7.20 -29.41
C GLN A 24 22.91 -8.06 -28.45
N SER A 25 23.40 -9.20 -28.95
CA SER A 25 24.31 -10.15 -28.28
C SER A 25 25.62 -9.52 -27.78
N ASN A 26 25.89 -8.28 -28.17
CA ASN A 26 27.06 -7.49 -27.78
C ASN A 26 26.95 -6.94 -26.33
N PHE A 27 25.75 -6.89 -25.72
CA PHE A 27 25.61 -6.37 -24.35
C PHE A 27 26.25 -7.26 -23.30
N GLN A 28 26.07 -8.58 -23.38
CA GLN A 28 26.71 -9.50 -22.44
C GLN A 28 28.25 -9.42 -22.52
N GLN A 29 28.80 -9.26 -23.73
CA GLN A 29 30.25 -9.10 -23.90
C GLN A 29 30.75 -7.76 -23.37
N GLN A 30 30.02 -6.67 -23.61
CA GLN A 30 30.35 -5.36 -23.04
C GLN A 30 30.19 -5.31 -21.52
N PHE A 31 29.23 -6.05 -20.97
CA PHE A 31 28.99 -6.12 -19.53
C PHE A 31 30.06 -6.95 -18.82
N VAL A 32 30.48 -8.07 -19.40
CA VAL A 32 31.63 -8.85 -18.91
C VAL A 32 32.90 -8.01 -18.95
N LYS A 33 33.14 -7.31 -20.07
CA LYS A 33 34.31 -6.44 -20.21
C LYS A 33 34.29 -5.26 -19.23
N PHE A 34 33.12 -4.63 -19.02
CA PHE A 34 32.93 -3.61 -18.00
C PHE A 34 33.18 -4.16 -16.60
N TYR A 35 32.69 -5.37 -16.30
CA TYR A 35 32.87 -5.99 -14.99
C TYR A 35 34.35 -6.32 -14.73
N ASP A 36 35.08 -6.79 -15.73
CA ASP A 36 36.50 -7.08 -15.64
C ASP A 36 37.34 -5.79 -15.51
N GLU A 37 37.00 -4.73 -16.25
CA GLU A 37 37.62 -3.41 -16.11
C GLU A 37 37.32 -2.78 -14.74
N PHE A 38 36.07 -2.86 -14.28
CA PHE A 38 35.64 -2.38 -12.97
C PHE A 38 36.33 -3.16 -11.85
N ARG A 39 36.43 -4.48 -11.97
CA ARG A 39 37.12 -5.33 -10.99
C ARG A 39 38.61 -5.04 -10.95
N CYS A 40 39.25 -4.80 -12.08
CA CYS A 40 40.66 -4.40 -12.12
C CYS A 40 40.89 -3.01 -11.49
N LEU A 41 39.93 -2.09 -11.61
CA LEU A 41 39.95 -0.79 -10.93
C LEU A 41 39.66 -0.91 -9.42
N TYR A 42 38.79 -1.85 -9.03
CA TYR A 42 38.38 -2.08 -7.65
C TYR A 42 39.45 -2.85 -6.85
N GLU A 43 40.06 -3.89 -7.44
CA GLU A 43 41.10 -4.72 -6.81
C GLU A 43 42.49 -4.04 -6.82
N LYS A 44 42.72 -3.05 -7.70
CA LYS A 44 43.94 -2.21 -7.66
C LYS A 44 43.89 -1.08 -6.64
N GLN A 45 42.79 -0.92 -5.89
CA GLN A 45 42.82 -0.04 -4.74
C GLN A 45 43.58 -0.77 -3.62
N PRO A 46 44.75 -0.28 -3.19
CA PRO A 46 45.40 -0.85 -2.02
C PRO A 46 44.41 -0.78 -0.86
N GLU A 47 44.32 -1.85 -0.07
CA GLU A 47 43.54 -1.92 1.18
C GLU A 47 44.08 -0.96 2.27
N GLN A 48 44.57 0.22 1.90
CA GLN A 48 44.77 1.33 2.81
C GLN A 48 43.49 2.17 2.78
N LYS A 49 42.59 1.83 3.69
CA LYS A 49 41.48 2.66 4.14
C LYS A 49 41.97 4.07 4.46
N ALA A 50 41.90 4.97 3.49
CA ALA A 50 41.48 6.33 3.77
C ALA A 50 39.98 6.24 4.03
N LYS A 51 39.60 5.87 5.26
CA LYS A 51 38.34 6.38 5.81
C LYS A 51 38.51 7.89 5.77
N ALA A 52 37.96 8.55 4.76
CA ALA A 52 37.65 9.97 4.94
C ALA A 52 36.75 10.00 6.18
N GLU A 53 37.27 10.52 7.28
CA GLU A 53 36.45 10.89 8.43
C GLU A 53 35.43 11.88 7.87
N ILE A 54 34.20 11.41 7.66
CA ILE A 54 33.08 12.30 7.42
C ILE A 54 32.99 13.10 8.71
N ASP A 55 33.35 14.37 8.65
CA ASP A 55 33.19 15.28 9.77
C ASP A 55 31.68 15.47 10.02
N TYR A 56 31.16 14.71 10.99
CA TYR A 56 29.79 14.84 11.47
C TYR A 56 29.61 16.05 12.40
N SER A 57 30.61 16.94 12.52
CA SER A 57 30.45 18.21 13.22
C SER A 57 29.58 19.16 12.41
N ILE A 58 28.29 18.85 12.35
CA ILE A 58 27.29 19.89 12.15
C ILE A 58 27.47 20.82 13.36
N ASN A 59 28.08 21.97 13.14
CA ASN A 59 28.21 23.00 14.16
C ASN A 59 26.83 23.62 14.36
N LEU A 60 25.98 22.89 15.10
CA LEU A 60 24.65 23.33 15.50
C LEU A 60 24.83 24.48 16.47
N ASP A 61 24.64 25.71 15.99
CA ASP A 61 24.63 26.89 16.85
C ASP A 61 23.56 26.69 17.93
N ALA A 62 24.01 26.61 19.19
CA ALA A 62 23.13 26.37 20.33
C ALA A 62 22.05 27.46 20.49
N SER A 63 22.35 28.70 20.08
CA SER A 63 21.41 29.82 20.04
C SER A 63 20.36 29.63 18.95
N GLU A 64 20.76 29.21 17.75
CA GLU A 64 19.83 28.93 16.66
C GLU A 64 18.92 27.72 16.97
N LEU A 65 19.49 26.64 17.50
CA LEU A 65 18.72 25.48 17.95
C LEU A 65 17.73 25.87 19.06
N LYS A 66 18.17 26.69 20.03
CA LYS A 66 17.27 27.17 21.09
C LYS A 66 16.12 28.00 20.52
N LYS A 67 16.40 28.96 19.62
CA LYS A 67 15.37 29.77 18.96
C LYS A 67 14.38 28.90 18.19
N PHE A 68 14.88 27.89 17.46
CA PHE A 68 14.02 26.93 16.75
C PHE A 68 13.14 26.15 17.73
N LEU A 69 13.70 25.60 18.81
CA LEU A 69 12.94 24.83 19.78
C LEU A 69 11.89 25.67 20.51
N ASP A 70 12.21 26.92 20.85
CA ASP A 70 11.26 27.84 21.48
C ASP A 70 10.09 28.15 20.53
N ALA A 71 10.38 28.47 19.26
CA ALA A 71 9.35 28.68 18.24
C ALA A 71 8.53 27.42 17.92
N TYR A 72 9.19 26.25 17.90
CA TYR A 72 8.53 24.96 17.71
C TYR A 72 7.56 24.69 18.86
N ARG A 73 7.99 24.86 20.12
CA ARG A 73 7.14 24.62 21.30
C ARG A 73 5.88 25.47 21.30
N GLU A 74 6.00 26.75 20.96
CA GLU A 74 4.82 27.63 20.88
C GLU A 74 3.80 27.11 19.85
N ARG A 75 4.28 26.65 18.69
CA ARG A 75 3.42 26.09 17.63
C ARG A 75 2.87 24.71 18.01
N ASP A 76 3.69 23.86 18.62
CA ASP A 76 3.31 22.52 19.07
C ASP A 76 2.24 22.60 20.18
N ASP A 77 2.41 23.49 21.15
CA ASP A 77 1.42 23.76 22.19
C ASP A 77 0.10 24.26 21.59
N ALA A 78 0.15 25.13 20.57
CA ALA A 78 -1.04 25.60 19.89
C ALA A 78 -1.76 24.44 19.15
N LEU A 79 -1.02 23.56 18.48
CA LEU A 79 -1.56 22.36 17.83
C LEU A 79 -2.16 21.37 18.84
N PHE A 80 -1.48 21.16 19.97
CA PHE A 80 -1.95 20.31 21.06
C PHE A 80 -3.26 20.83 21.64
N ARG A 81 -3.33 22.13 21.98
CA ARG A 81 -4.56 22.77 22.50
C ARG A 81 -5.70 22.77 21.48
N ALA A 82 -5.39 22.82 20.19
CA ALA A 82 -6.36 22.69 19.11
C ALA A 82 -6.81 21.24 18.84
N GLY A 83 -6.27 20.25 19.56
CA GLY A 83 -6.60 18.83 19.38
C GLY A 83 -5.99 18.19 18.14
N MET A 84 -5.08 18.87 17.43
CA MET A 84 -4.49 18.37 16.19
C MET A 84 -3.54 17.19 16.39
N GLN A 85 -3.07 16.98 17.62
CA GLN A 85 -2.25 15.82 18.00
C GLN A 85 -3.10 14.61 18.46
N MET A 86 -4.42 14.75 18.61
CA MET A 86 -5.28 13.63 19.01
C MET A 86 -5.25 12.52 17.96
N ASN A 87 -4.94 11.29 18.39
CA ASN A 87 -5.03 10.11 17.53
C ASN A 87 -6.38 9.41 17.76
N LEU A 88 -7.34 9.68 16.88
CA LEU A 88 -8.70 9.14 16.99
C LEU A 88 -8.71 7.61 16.97
N TRP A 89 -7.84 6.98 16.18
CA TRP A 89 -7.76 5.53 16.01
C TRP A 89 -7.26 4.82 17.27
N GLN A 90 -6.29 5.43 17.96
CA GLN A 90 -5.87 4.97 19.28
C GLN A 90 -6.97 5.16 20.32
N PHE A 91 -7.65 6.31 20.31
CA PHE A 91 -8.72 6.62 21.25
C PHE A 91 -9.89 5.64 21.16
N VAL A 92 -10.36 5.31 19.95
CA VAL A 92 -11.45 4.34 19.73
C VAL A 92 -11.01 2.88 19.89
N ARG A 93 -9.72 2.64 20.18
CA ARG A 93 -9.14 1.32 20.46
C ARG A 93 -9.45 0.29 19.36
N ILE A 94 -9.21 0.66 18.09
CA ILE A 94 -9.27 -0.34 17.01
C ILE A 94 -8.19 -1.41 17.18
N GLY A 95 -6.98 -1.00 17.56
CA GLY A 95 -5.86 -1.90 17.86
C GLY A 95 -5.63 -2.93 16.74
N ARG A 96 -5.26 -4.14 17.13
CA ARG A 96 -5.02 -5.25 16.20
C ARG A 96 -6.27 -6.11 15.93
N SER A 97 -7.46 -5.62 16.28
CA SER A 97 -8.70 -6.36 16.03
C SER A 97 -8.97 -6.45 14.53
N GLU A 98 -8.89 -7.65 13.95
CA GLU A 98 -9.22 -7.87 12.53
C GLU A 98 -10.58 -7.28 12.18
N LEU A 99 -11.59 -7.55 13.01
CA LEU A 99 -12.95 -7.07 12.80
C LEU A 99 -13.03 -5.55 12.63
N LYS A 100 -12.52 -4.80 13.62
CA LYS A 100 -12.57 -3.34 13.60
C LYS A 100 -11.74 -2.75 12.46
N ASN A 101 -10.62 -3.38 12.13
CA ASN A 101 -9.80 -2.93 11.01
C ASN A 101 -10.51 -3.18 9.66
N CYS A 102 -11.24 -4.28 9.53
CA CYS A 102 -12.08 -4.56 8.36
C CYS A 102 -13.25 -3.58 8.25
N GLU A 103 -13.91 -3.23 9.35
CA GLU A 103 -14.96 -2.20 9.35
C GLU A 103 -14.42 -0.86 8.84
N VAL A 104 -13.26 -0.41 9.35
CA VAL A 104 -12.66 0.87 8.93
C VAL A 104 -12.17 0.82 7.48
N LEU A 105 -11.51 -0.27 7.07
CA LEU A 105 -11.07 -0.45 5.68
C LEU A 105 -12.27 -0.49 4.73
N GLY A 106 -13.31 -1.19 5.15
CA GLY A 106 -14.54 -1.32 4.43
C GLY A 106 -15.28 0.00 4.26
N TRP A 107 -15.41 0.77 5.35
CA TRP A 107 -15.90 2.15 5.32
C TRP A 107 -15.13 3.00 4.32
N LEU A 108 -13.80 2.90 4.31
CA LEU A 108 -12.92 3.65 3.40
C LEU A 108 -13.09 3.25 1.92
N MET A 109 -13.53 2.01 1.66
CA MET A 109 -13.80 1.49 0.31
C MET A 109 -15.23 1.79 -0.18
N ASP A 110 -16.14 2.25 0.69
CA ASP A 110 -17.53 2.51 0.35
C ASP A 110 -17.70 3.82 -0.44
N GLU A 111 -18.26 3.76 -1.65
CA GLU A 111 -18.52 4.98 -2.43
C GLU A 111 -19.51 5.93 -1.74
N LYS A 112 -20.33 5.41 -0.82
CA LYS A 112 -21.32 6.16 -0.04
C LYS A 112 -20.84 6.47 1.38
N GLY A 113 -19.60 6.10 1.71
CA GLY A 113 -18.99 6.41 2.98
C GLY A 113 -18.86 7.92 3.19
N ASP A 114 -19.06 8.37 4.42
CA ASP A 114 -18.98 9.78 4.83
C ASP A 114 -17.55 10.28 5.03
N HIS A 115 -16.53 9.49 4.66
CA HIS A 115 -15.11 9.86 4.69
C HIS A 115 -14.72 10.92 3.66
N GLY A 116 -15.55 11.17 2.64
CA GLY A 116 -15.32 12.21 1.63
C GLY A 116 -14.29 11.88 0.55
N LEU A 117 -13.83 10.62 0.48
CA LEU A 117 -12.96 10.15 -0.62
C LEU A 117 -13.76 9.57 -1.80
N GLY A 118 -15.08 9.36 -1.63
CA GLY A 118 -15.92 8.67 -2.61
C GLY A 118 -15.26 7.37 -3.08
N LYS A 119 -15.15 7.19 -4.40
CA LYS A 119 -14.53 6.02 -5.01
C LYS A 119 -12.99 6.03 -5.04
N CYS A 120 -12.36 7.18 -4.75
CA CYS A 120 -10.96 7.41 -5.06
C CYS A 120 -10.05 6.38 -4.39
N PHE A 121 -10.26 6.11 -3.10
CA PHE A 121 -9.43 5.15 -2.37
C PHE A 121 -9.50 3.74 -2.96
N LEU A 122 -10.71 3.21 -3.21
CA LEU A 122 -10.85 1.88 -3.79
C LEU A 122 -10.22 1.80 -5.18
N LEU A 123 -10.48 2.78 -6.05
CA LEU A 123 -9.93 2.79 -7.41
C LEU A 123 -8.40 2.90 -7.40
N ASP A 124 -7.84 3.75 -6.55
CA ASP A 124 -6.40 3.93 -6.44
C ASP A 124 -5.74 2.70 -5.79
N LEU A 125 -6.41 2.02 -4.86
CA LEU A 125 -5.95 0.76 -4.30
C LEU A 125 -5.92 -0.35 -5.34
N LEU A 126 -6.99 -0.52 -6.12
CA LEU A 126 -7.05 -1.53 -7.17
C LEU A 126 -5.94 -1.30 -8.21
N LYS A 127 -5.72 -0.05 -8.66
CA LYS A 127 -4.58 0.29 -9.53
C LYS A 127 -3.24 -0.03 -8.88
N PHE A 128 -3.10 0.27 -7.59
CA PHE A 128 -1.86 0.08 -6.84
C PHE A 128 -1.47 -1.41 -6.74
N ILE A 129 -2.45 -2.30 -6.59
CA ILE A 129 -2.22 -3.75 -6.45
C ILE A 129 -2.28 -4.51 -7.79
N ASP A 130 -2.68 -3.87 -8.90
CA ASP A 130 -2.84 -4.50 -10.21
C ASP A 130 -1.51 -4.75 -10.96
N LYS A 131 -0.63 -5.56 -10.36
CA LYS A 131 0.72 -5.84 -10.92
C LYS A 131 0.69 -6.71 -12.17
N GLU A 132 -0.38 -7.47 -12.35
CA GLU A 132 -0.55 -8.47 -13.42
C GLU A 132 -1.60 -8.05 -14.45
N ASN A 133 -2.07 -6.79 -14.38
CA ASN A 133 -3.10 -6.25 -15.28
C ASN A 133 -4.40 -7.09 -15.30
N ARG A 134 -4.79 -7.60 -14.13
CA ARG A 134 -6.00 -8.40 -13.89
C ARG A 134 -7.20 -7.54 -13.49
N LEU A 135 -6.98 -6.30 -13.02
CA LEU A 135 -8.03 -5.45 -12.46
C LEU A 135 -8.45 -4.29 -13.37
N GLY A 136 -7.85 -4.13 -14.55
CA GLY A 136 -8.19 -3.04 -15.48
C GLY A 136 -9.70 -2.88 -15.75
N LEU A 137 -10.39 -3.97 -16.12
CA LEU A 137 -11.85 -3.95 -16.34
C LEU A 137 -12.64 -3.67 -15.06
N VAL A 138 -12.20 -4.19 -13.92
CA VAL A 138 -12.82 -3.90 -12.62
C VAL A 138 -12.76 -2.41 -12.30
N ILE A 139 -11.59 -1.80 -12.49
CA ILE A 139 -11.35 -0.39 -12.25
C ILE A 139 -12.24 0.47 -13.16
N ASP A 140 -12.37 0.08 -14.44
CA ASP A 140 -13.22 0.80 -15.39
C ASP A 140 -14.70 0.67 -15.03
N TYR A 141 -15.19 -0.53 -14.70
CA TYR A 141 -16.58 -0.71 -14.27
C TYR A 141 -16.89 0.09 -13.00
N LEU A 142 -16.09 -0.06 -11.94
CA LEU A 142 -16.33 0.64 -10.68
C LEU A 142 -16.22 2.16 -10.79
N ARG A 143 -15.50 2.68 -11.79
CA ARG A 143 -15.46 4.13 -12.08
C ARG A 143 -16.85 4.66 -12.46
N TYR A 144 -17.62 3.92 -13.25
CA TYR A 144 -18.88 4.39 -13.82
C TYR A 144 -20.13 3.75 -13.19
N GLU A 145 -19.99 2.59 -12.56
CA GLU A 145 -21.11 1.89 -11.90
C GLU A 145 -21.15 2.21 -10.39
N PRO A 146 -22.34 2.43 -9.81
CA PRO A 146 -22.48 2.39 -8.36
C PRO A 146 -22.22 0.98 -7.84
N TYR A 147 -21.73 0.88 -6.61
CA TYR A 147 -21.48 -0.38 -5.93
C TYR A 147 -21.92 -0.31 -4.47
N ALA A 148 -22.21 -1.48 -3.91
CA ALA A 148 -22.45 -1.64 -2.49
C ALA A 148 -21.23 -2.27 -1.84
N THR A 149 -20.79 -1.70 -0.73
CA THR A 149 -19.84 -2.33 0.17
C THR A 149 -20.61 -2.94 1.34
N GLN A 150 -20.32 -4.20 1.63
CA GLN A 150 -20.96 -4.96 2.69
C GLN A 150 -19.87 -5.56 3.59
N PHE A 151 -20.10 -5.48 4.88
CA PHE A 151 -19.22 -6.03 5.91
C PHE A 151 -19.88 -7.24 6.52
N GLU A 152 -19.06 -8.20 6.93
CA GLU A 152 -19.52 -9.29 7.79
C GLU A 152 -20.69 -10.12 7.22
N ILE A 153 -20.69 -10.42 5.93
CA ILE A 153 -21.81 -11.15 5.34
C ILE A 153 -21.81 -12.61 5.81
N CYS A 154 -22.72 -12.93 6.73
CA CYS A 154 -23.14 -14.30 7.04
C CYS A 154 -24.39 -14.64 6.21
N GLN A 155 -24.26 -15.40 5.12
CA GLN A 155 -25.41 -15.74 4.27
C GLN A 155 -26.41 -16.70 4.93
N TYR A 156 -25.98 -17.47 5.92
CA TYR A 156 -26.81 -18.53 6.54
C TYR A 156 -26.72 -18.57 8.08
N GLY A 157 -26.35 -17.46 8.72
CA GLY A 157 -26.19 -17.40 10.17
C GLY A 157 -24.99 -18.18 10.73
N ASN A 158 -24.15 -18.75 9.86
CA ASN A 158 -22.92 -19.42 10.26
C ASN A 158 -21.74 -18.44 10.22
N ILE A 159 -21.24 -18.07 11.40
CA ILE A 159 -20.12 -17.14 11.59
C ILE A 159 -18.85 -17.64 10.87
N SER A 160 -18.72 -18.96 10.63
CA SER A 160 -17.55 -19.55 9.96
C SER A 160 -17.50 -19.36 8.43
N GLU A 161 -18.52 -18.74 7.83
CA GLU A 161 -18.60 -18.41 6.39
C GLU A 161 -18.60 -16.90 6.10
N ARG A 162 -18.25 -16.09 7.12
CA ARG A 162 -18.26 -14.64 7.04
C ARG A 162 -17.13 -14.13 6.15
N ILE A 163 -17.47 -13.53 5.02
CA ILE A 163 -16.51 -12.77 4.21
C ILE A 163 -16.37 -11.40 4.87
N ASP A 164 -15.14 -10.98 5.15
CA ASP A 164 -14.88 -9.74 5.89
C ASP A 164 -15.41 -8.50 5.14
N ILE A 165 -15.07 -8.37 3.85
CA ILE A 165 -15.54 -7.27 2.99
C ILE A 165 -15.98 -7.80 1.63
N VAL A 166 -17.14 -7.34 1.17
CA VAL A 166 -17.69 -7.64 -0.15
C VAL A 166 -18.03 -6.33 -0.87
N ILE A 167 -17.55 -6.19 -2.10
CA ILE A 167 -17.89 -5.07 -2.98
C ILE A 167 -18.63 -5.62 -4.19
N LYS A 168 -19.84 -5.13 -4.43
CA LYS A 168 -20.70 -5.60 -5.54
C LYS A 168 -21.26 -4.43 -6.36
N SER A 169 -21.05 -4.49 -7.66
CA SER A 169 -21.77 -3.71 -8.67
C SER A 169 -22.51 -4.66 -9.61
N ARG A 170 -23.09 -4.12 -10.69
CA ARG A 170 -23.67 -4.94 -11.76
C ARG A 170 -22.61 -5.83 -12.42
N SER A 171 -21.42 -5.29 -12.68
CA SER A 171 -20.38 -5.95 -13.46
C SER A 171 -19.23 -6.51 -12.63
N THR A 172 -19.13 -6.13 -11.36
CA THR A 172 -18.01 -6.46 -10.46
C THR A 172 -18.47 -7.15 -9.18
N CYS A 173 -17.74 -8.18 -8.75
CA CYS A 173 -17.82 -8.75 -7.42
C CYS A 173 -16.41 -8.96 -6.83
N LEU A 174 -16.10 -8.30 -5.73
CA LEU A 174 -14.84 -8.48 -5.01
C LEU A 174 -15.14 -9.06 -3.63
N PHE A 175 -14.44 -10.13 -3.28
CA PHE A 175 -14.37 -10.62 -1.91
C PHE A 175 -12.99 -10.30 -1.36
N LEU A 176 -12.92 -9.79 -0.14
CA LEU A 176 -11.68 -9.54 0.57
C LEU A 176 -11.74 -10.23 1.92
N GLU A 177 -10.77 -11.11 2.15
CA GLU A 177 -10.47 -11.70 3.46
C GLU A 177 -9.22 -11.01 4.02
N ALA A 178 -9.29 -10.56 5.27
CA ALA A 178 -8.17 -9.89 5.91
C ALA A 178 -7.63 -10.70 7.10
N LYS A 179 -6.31 -10.64 7.26
CA LYS A 179 -5.61 -11.16 8.42
C LYS A 179 -4.63 -10.14 8.98
N VAL A 180 -4.65 -9.94 10.29
CA VAL A 180 -3.71 -9.08 11.03
C VAL A 180 -2.65 -9.95 11.69
N ASP A 181 -3.08 -10.85 12.58
CA ASP A 181 -2.19 -11.70 13.38
C ASP A 181 -2.40 -13.20 13.12
N ALA A 182 -3.57 -13.59 12.62
CA ALA A 182 -3.92 -14.98 12.39
C ALA A 182 -3.45 -15.47 11.01
N ASN A 183 -3.23 -16.79 10.90
CA ASN A 183 -3.10 -17.46 9.62
C ASN A 183 -4.49 -17.70 8.99
N GLU A 184 -4.52 -18.14 7.72
CA GLU A 184 -5.74 -18.61 7.07
C GLU A 184 -6.41 -19.73 7.89
N ALA A 185 -7.74 -19.67 8.05
CA ALA A 185 -8.49 -20.71 8.73
C ALA A 185 -8.63 -21.96 7.84
N ILE A 186 -8.30 -23.12 8.39
CA ILE A 186 -8.34 -24.43 7.71
C ILE A 186 -9.29 -25.35 8.48
N ASN A 187 -10.20 -26.02 7.79
CA ASN A 187 -11.01 -27.11 8.37
C ASN A 187 -10.57 -28.48 7.80
N GLN A 188 -11.23 -29.56 8.22
CA GLN A 188 -10.85 -30.94 7.86
C GLN A 188 -10.92 -31.24 6.34
N HIS A 189 -11.57 -30.39 5.53
CA HIS A 189 -11.84 -30.66 4.12
C HIS A 189 -11.45 -29.54 3.14
N ASN A 190 -11.33 -28.28 3.58
CA ASN A 190 -10.97 -27.15 2.72
C ASN A 190 -10.46 -25.92 3.49
N SER A 191 -9.66 -25.10 2.80
CA SER A 191 -9.22 -23.80 3.28
C SER A 191 -10.36 -22.76 3.19
N GLN A 192 -10.33 -21.73 4.03
CA GLN A 192 -11.32 -20.64 3.99
C GLN A 192 -11.36 -19.94 2.63
N LEU A 193 -10.19 -19.64 2.05
CA LEU A 193 -10.11 -18.99 0.74
C LEU A 193 -10.65 -19.89 -0.37
N ARG A 194 -10.52 -21.22 -0.25
CA ARG A 194 -11.11 -22.16 -1.21
C ARG A 194 -12.62 -22.08 -1.24
N ARG A 195 -13.27 -22.02 -0.07
CA ARG A 195 -14.72 -21.84 0.02
C ARG A 195 -15.18 -20.51 -0.58
N TYR A 196 -14.43 -19.44 -0.31
CA TYR A 196 -14.76 -18.12 -0.86
C TYR A 196 -14.55 -18.05 -2.37
N TRP A 197 -13.52 -18.70 -2.88
CA TRP A 197 -13.30 -18.84 -4.32
C TRP A 197 -14.46 -19.57 -5.01
N GLU A 198 -14.91 -20.70 -4.45
CA GLU A 198 -16.05 -21.45 -4.99
C GLU A 198 -17.36 -20.65 -4.94
N ARG A 199 -17.58 -19.87 -3.87
CA ARG A 199 -18.72 -18.95 -3.76
C ARG A 199 -18.63 -17.82 -4.77
N LEU A 200 -17.46 -17.21 -4.92
CA LEU A 200 -17.22 -16.13 -5.88
C LEU A 200 -17.54 -16.60 -7.30
N ASN A 201 -17.16 -17.83 -7.68
CA ASN A 201 -17.47 -18.37 -9.00
C ASN A 201 -18.97 -18.48 -9.30
N LYS A 202 -19.82 -18.60 -8.27
CA LYS A 202 -21.29 -18.67 -8.43
C LYS A 202 -21.95 -17.30 -8.61
N GLU A 203 -21.23 -16.19 -8.38
CA GLU A 203 -21.77 -14.84 -8.58
C GLU A 203 -22.05 -14.56 -10.06
N THR A 204 -22.94 -13.62 -10.38
CA THR A 204 -23.32 -13.33 -11.78
C THR A 204 -22.48 -12.23 -12.44
N ALA A 205 -21.70 -11.47 -11.64
CA ALA A 205 -20.85 -10.39 -12.12
C ALA A 205 -19.84 -10.88 -13.17
N SER A 206 -19.55 -10.08 -14.20
CA SER A 206 -18.60 -10.48 -15.26
C SER A 206 -17.15 -10.49 -14.78
N GLN A 207 -16.80 -9.62 -13.84
CA GLN A 207 -15.47 -9.50 -13.25
C GLN A 207 -15.53 -9.87 -11.78
N LYS A 208 -14.70 -10.83 -11.37
CA LYS A 208 -14.76 -11.40 -10.03
C LYS A 208 -13.36 -11.67 -9.52
N HIS A 209 -13.02 -11.13 -8.35
CA HIS A 209 -11.71 -11.35 -7.75
C HIS A 209 -11.80 -11.61 -6.25
N LEU A 210 -10.95 -12.52 -5.79
CA LEU A 210 -10.70 -12.77 -4.37
C LEU A 210 -9.39 -12.07 -3.99
N LEU A 211 -9.47 -11.19 -3.01
CA LEU A 211 -8.35 -10.46 -2.44
C LEU A 211 -8.01 -11.06 -1.07
N PHE A 212 -6.72 -11.21 -0.79
CA PHE A 212 -6.25 -11.70 0.50
C PHE A 212 -5.24 -10.74 1.12
N LEU A 213 -5.73 -10.00 2.11
CA LEU A 213 -4.99 -8.96 2.82
C LEU A 213 -4.30 -9.58 4.03
N THR A 214 -2.97 -9.55 4.07
CA THR A 214 -2.18 -10.07 5.20
C THR A 214 -1.06 -9.11 5.55
N LYS A 215 -0.39 -9.31 6.68
CA LYS A 215 0.78 -8.48 7.03
C LYS A 215 1.86 -8.43 5.94
N ASN A 216 2.18 -9.58 5.34
CA ASN A 216 3.34 -9.76 4.44
C ASN A 216 3.00 -10.42 3.10
N LYS A 217 1.76 -10.32 2.60
CA LYS A 217 1.30 -11.03 1.38
C LYS A 217 1.60 -12.53 1.43
N GLN A 218 1.24 -13.16 2.55
CA GLN A 218 1.33 -14.61 2.67
C GLN A 218 0.49 -15.27 1.58
N LEU A 219 1.02 -16.35 1.01
CA LEU A 219 0.30 -17.16 0.03
C LEU A 219 -0.86 -17.89 0.73
N PRO A 220 -1.98 -18.15 0.00
CA PRO A 220 -3.01 -19.05 0.46
C PRO A 220 -2.44 -20.43 0.83
N HIS A 221 -3.06 -21.10 1.80
CA HIS A 221 -2.71 -22.46 2.17
C HIS A 221 -2.98 -23.44 1.02
N ASP A 222 -4.10 -23.28 0.31
CA ASP A 222 -4.41 -24.04 -0.90
C ASP A 222 -3.53 -23.54 -2.07
N THR A 223 -2.57 -24.36 -2.48
CA THR A 223 -1.63 -24.03 -3.56
C THR A 223 -2.30 -23.81 -4.91
N LEU A 224 -3.51 -24.36 -5.13
CA LEU A 224 -4.29 -24.15 -6.35
C LEU A 224 -4.86 -22.73 -6.45
N LEU A 225 -4.77 -21.94 -5.39
CA LEU A 225 -5.24 -20.56 -5.33
C LEU A 225 -4.13 -19.52 -5.50
N HIS A 226 -2.86 -19.93 -5.54
CA HIS A 226 -1.70 -19.01 -5.57
C HIS A 226 -1.79 -18.00 -6.72
N ASP A 227 -2.18 -18.44 -7.91
CA ASP A 227 -2.33 -17.57 -9.08
C ASP A 227 -3.75 -16.95 -9.21
N LYS A 228 -4.71 -17.38 -8.39
CA LYS A 228 -6.11 -16.99 -8.49
C LYS A 228 -6.49 -15.86 -7.55
N VAL A 229 -5.75 -15.72 -6.45
CA VAL A 229 -5.97 -14.72 -5.41
C VAL A 229 -5.05 -13.53 -5.63
N ILE A 230 -5.59 -12.32 -5.42
CA ILE A 230 -4.80 -11.10 -5.43
C ILE A 230 -4.31 -10.84 -4.02
N LEU A 231 -2.98 -10.88 -3.85
CA LEU A 231 -2.35 -10.66 -2.55
C LEU A 231 -2.04 -9.19 -2.35
N LEU A 232 -2.39 -8.68 -1.16
CA LEU A 232 -2.08 -7.34 -0.74
C LEU A 232 -1.66 -7.31 0.73
N SER A 233 -0.95 -6.25 1.14
CA SER A 233 -0.60 -6.05 2.55
C SER A 233 -1.14 -4.80 3.18
N TRP A 234 -1.23 -4.79 4.51
CA TRP A 234 -1.60 -3.61 5.29
C TRP A 234 -0.65 -2.43 5.05
N GLN A 235 0.62 -2.71 4.76
CA GLN A 235 1.58 -1.70 4.31
C GLN A 235 1.22 -1.11 2.93
N GLU A 236 0.74 -1.93 1.99
CA GLU A 236 0.28 -1.46 0.68
C GLU A 236 -1.02 -0.64 0.82
N ILE A 237 -1.97 -1.05 1.68
CA ILE A 237 -3.14 -0.24 2.06
C ILE A 237 -2.71 1.13 2.59
N ALA A 238 -1.79 1.16 3.55
CA ALA A 238 -1.29 2.39 4.16
C ALA A 238 -0.60 3.32 3.15
N LYS A 239 0.23 2.76 2.25
CA LYS A 239 0.91 3.52 1.21
C LYS A 239 -0.08 4.09 0.19
N CYS A 240 -1.05 3.29 -0.24
CA CYS A 240 -2.10 3.73 -1.13
C CYS A 240 -2.94 4.85 -0.50
N LEU A 241 -3.32 4.73 0.78
CA LEU A 241 -4.07 5.77 1.48
C LEU A 241 -3.30 7.09 1.51
N ARG A 242 -2.01 7.07 1.85
CA ARG A 242 -1.15 8.27 1.79
C ARG A 242 -1.12 8.91 0.40
N GLN A 243 -0.99 8.10 -0.65
CA GLN A 243 -1.00 8.58 -2.03
C GLN A 243 -2.36 9.16 -2.43
N THR A 244 -3.45 8.53 -1.99
CA THR A 244 -4.81 9.00 -2.24
C THR A 244 -5.05 10.34 -1.55
N ILE A 245 -4.55 10.55 -0.34
CA ILE A 245 -4.70 11.85 0.34
C ILE A 245 -3.85 12.93 -0.35
N SER A 246 -2.62 12.60 -0.74
CA SER A 246 -1.70 13.58 -1.33
C SER A 246 -2.09 14.03 -2.74
N SER A 247 -2.77 13.16 -3.50
CA SER A 247 -3.06 13.42 -4.91
C SER A 247 -4.27 14.34 -5.14
N TYR A 248 -5.08 14.59 -4.10
CA TYR A 248 -6.30 15.37 -4.22
C TYR A 248 -6.19 16.61 -3.32
N SER A 249 -5.89 17.74 -3.94
CA SER A 249 -5.60 19.04 -3.30
C SER A 249 -6.78 19.68 -2.57
N HIS A 250 -7.96 19.07 -2.64
CA HIS A 250 -9.20 19.60 -2.05
C HIS A 250 -9.41 19.18 -0.58
N TYR A 251 -8.60 18.28 -0.02
CA TYR A 251 -8.80 17.83 1.35
C TYR A 251 -8.29 18.84 2.38
N SER A 252 -9.13 19.10 3.38
CA SER A 252 -8.78 19.97 4.51
C SER A 252 -7.55 19.42 5.26
N PRO A 253 -6.73 20.29 5.88
CA PRO A 253 -5.62 19.84 6.73
C PRO A 253 -6.05 18.82 7.80
N TYR A 254 -7.27 18.96 8.32
CA TYR A 254 -7.86 18.04 9.29
C TYR A 254 -8.04 16.62 8.72
N GLN A 255 -8.64 16.49 7.54
CA GLN A 255 -8.78 15.18 6.86
C GLN A 255 -7.41 14.54 6.60
N GLN A 256 -6.43 15.34 6.17
CA GLN A 256 -5.09 14.84 5.93
C GLN A 256 -4.46 14.28 7.21
N VAL A 257 -4.62 14.96 8.35
CA VAL A 257 -4.12 14.47 9.65
C VAL A 257 -4.79 13.16 10.03
N ILE A 258 -6.12 13.08 9.99
CA ILE A 258 -6.87 11.87 10.37
C ILE A 258 -6.47 10.66 9.53
N PHE A 259 -6.44 10.81 8.20
CA PHE A 259 -6.14 9.69 7.33
C PHE A 259 -4.64 9.33 7.33
N ASN A 260 -3.74 10.28 7.60
CA ASN A 260 -2.33 9.96 7.84
C ASN A 260 -2.16 9.17 9.15
N GLN A 261 -2.90 9.50 10.21
CA GLN A 261 -2.92 8.69 11.42
C GLN A 261 -3.46 7.27 11.14
N LEU A 262 -4.52 7.14 10.32
CA LEU A 262 -5.06 5.84 9.92
C LEU A 262 -4.04 5.04 9.09
N ALA A 263 -3.35 5.68 8.16
CA ALA A 263 -2.32 5.05 7.36
C ALA A 263 -1.13 4.59 8.22
N ASN A 264 -0.78 5.33 9.27
CA ASN A 264 0.24 4.92 10.22
C ASN A 264 -0.23 3.71 11.05
N HIS A 265 -1.50 3.71 11.46
CA HIS A 265 -2.11 2.56 12.12
C HIS A 265 -2.06 1.31 11.24
N PHE A 266 -2.56 1.37 10.00
CA PHE A 266 -2.50 0.25 9.06
C PHE A 266 -1.06 -0.20 8.77
N ALA A 267 -0.09 0.71 8.66
CA ALA A 267 1.30 0.33 8.46
C ALA A 267 1.91 -0.45 9.65
N SER A 268 1.31 -0.36 10.83
CA SER A 268 1.73 -1.08 12.05
C SER A 268 1.10 -2.48 12.19
N LEU A 269 0.09 -2.80 11.38
CA LEU A 269 -0.57 -4.11 11.37
C LEU A 269 0.36 -5.17 10.76
#